data_AF-A0A6G1W8Y3-F1
#
_entry.id   AF-A0A6G1W8Y3-F1
#
_cell.length_a   1.000
_cell.length_b   1.000
_cell.length_c   1.000
_cell.angle_alpha   90.00
_cell.angle_beta   90.00
_cell.angle_gamma   90.00
#
_symmetry.space_group_name_H-M   'P 1'
#
loop_
_entity.id
_entity.type
_entity.pdbx_description
1 polymer ?
#
loop_
_entity_poly.entity_id
_entity_poly.type
_entity_poly.pdbx_seq_one_letter_code
_entity_poly.pdbx_strand_id
1 'polypeptide(L)'
;MTQAANATNEKALVIGLAHAEKRAAELALQCVFFEVMELPGEKFSFSVEVIQSEQLSRSSETPYRLPTNAEFDSMSMDDLCAWYVEAVGYSPVEECPEIELGYVRNSCKEHALIERCGGLDLRAYQLVESSRQSLA
;
A
#
# COMPACT_ATOMS: atom_id res chain seq x y z
N MET A 1 -20.98 7.56 -17.50
CA MET A 1 -22.12 6.90 -16.83
C MET A 1 -21.65 6.57 -15.43
N THR A 2 -22.18 7.24 -14.41
CA THR A 2 -21.72 7.09 -13.02
C THR A 2 -22.47 5.91 -12.39
N GLN A 3 -21.80 4.79 -12.17
CA GLN A 3 -22.38 3.62 -11.50
C GLN A 3 -22.34 3.90 -9.99
N ALA A 4 -23.51 3.84 -9.35
CA ALA A 4 -23.63 4.08 -7.91
C ALA A 4 -22.97 2.92 -7.14
N ALA A 5 -22.05 3.26 -6.23
CA ALA A 5 -21.48 2.30 -5.30
C ALA A 5 -22.61 1.71 -4.43
N ASN A 6 -22.83 0.40 -4.52
CA ASN A 6 -23.76 -0.31 -3.65
C ASN A 6 -23.11 -0.48 -2.27
N ALA A 7 -23.29 0.50 -1.39
CA ALA A 7 -22.95 0.35 0.02
C ALA A 7 -23.94 -0.64 0.66
N THR A 8 -23.45 -1.80 1.10
CA THR A 8 -24.24 -2.73 1.90
C THR A 8 -24.01 -2.39 3.36
N ASN A 9 -25.06 -1.94 4.05
CA ASN A 9 -25.00 -1.57 5.46
C ASN A 9 -25.39 -2.79 6.31
N GLU A 10 -24.41 -3.40 6.97
CA GLU A 10 -24.64 -4.49 7.92
C GLU A 10 -24.69 -3.94 9.34
N LYS A 11 -25.77 -4.24 10.07
CA LYS A 11 -25.91 -3.87 11.48
C LYS A 11 -25.75 -5.10 12.37
N ALA A 12 -24.80 -5.03 13.29
CA ALA A 12 -24.54 -6.08 14.28
C ALA A 12 -24.66 -5.54 15.70
N LEU A 13 -25.32 -6.31 16.58
CA LEU A 13 -25.39 -6.02 18.01
C LEU A 13 -24.39 -6.90 18.75
N VAL A 14 -23.51 -6.29 19.52
CA VAL A 14 -22.50 -6.95 20.35
C VAL A 14 -22.77 -6.65 21.81
N ILE A 15 -22.60 -7.65 22.68
CA ILE A 15 -22.85 -7.52 24.12
C ILE A 15 -21.53 -7.72 24.88
N GLY A 16 -21.23 -6.78 25.76
CA GLY A 16 -20.03 -6.75 26.60
C GLY A 16 -18.85 -6.03 25.94
N LEU A 17 -18.15 -5.23 26.75
CA LEU A 17 -17.05 -4.36 26.30
C LEU A 17 -15.92 -5.14 25.60
N ALA A 18 -15.46 -6.24 26.18
CA ALA A 18 -14.38 -7.05 25.61
C ALA A 18 -14.74 -7.62 24.21
N HIS A 19 -16.01 -7.95 23.98
CA HIS A 19 -16.47 -8.42 22.67
C HIS A 19 -16.57 -7.28 21.66
N ALA A 20 -16.98 -6.08 22.11
CA ALA A 20 -17.02 -4.89 21.28
C ALA A 20 -15.61 -4.46 20.83
N GLU A 21 -14.64 -4.44 21.74
CA GLU A 21 -13.23 -4.14 21.44
C GLU A 21 -12.65 -5.15 20.44
N LYS A 22 -12.89 -6.44 20.66
CA LYS A 22 -12.47 -7.50 19.74
C LYS A 22 -13.08 -7.30 18.34
N ARG A 23 -14.38 -7.00 18.27
CA ARG A 23 -15.07 -6.77 16.99
C ARG A 23 -14.57 -5.53 16.26
N ALA A 24 -14.29 -4.44 16.99
CA ALA A 24 -13.71 -3.23 16.42
C ALA A 24 -12.30 -3.50 15.85
N ALA A 25 -11.47 -4.26 16.57
CA ALA A 25 -10.15 -4.66 16.08
C ALA A 25 -10.22 -5.53 14.82
N GLU A 26 -11.15 -6.49 14.77
CA GLU A 26 -11.39 -7.33 13.58
C GLU A 26 -11.83 -6.49 12.36
N LEU A 27 -12.76 -5.55 12.55
CA LEU A 27 -13.24 -4.68 11.49
C LEU A 27 -12.15 -3.71 10.99
N ALA A 28 -11.32 -3.20 11.90
CA ALA A 28 -10.17 -2.35 11.56
C ALA A 28 -9.12 -3.11 10.74
N LEU A 29 -8.83 -4.38 11.08
CA LEU A 29 -7.92 -5.23 10.30
C LEU A 29 -8.45 -5.54 8.90
N GLN A 30 -9.78 -5.54 8.72
CA GLN A 30 -10.42 -5.77 7.43
C GLN A 30 -10.58 -4.48 6.60
N CYS A 31 -10.02 -3.35 7.05
CA CYS A 31 -10.15 -2.05 6.40
C CYS A 31 -11.62 -1.63 6.14
N VAL A 32 -12.54 -2.09 6.98
CA VAL A 32 -13.96 -1.78 6.83
C VAL A 32 -14.27 -0.48 7.57
N PHE A 33 -15.06 0.41 6.95
CA PHE A 33 -15.59 1.58 7.65
C PHE A 33 -16.73 1.14 8.58
N PHE A 34 -16.64 1.48 9.86
CA PHE A 34 -17.67 1.13 10.83
C PHE A 34 -17.88 2.25 11.84
N GLU A 35 -19.13 2.39 12.29
CA GLU A 35 -19.52 3.22 13.42
C GLU A 35 -19.89 2.34 14.60
N VAL A 36 -19.46 2.73 15.80
CA VAL A 36 -19.80 2.07 17.06
C VAL A 36 -20.66 2.99 17.91
N MET A 37 -21.82 2.51 18.33
CA MET A 37 -22.73 3.22 19.24
C MET A 37 -22.92 2.42 20.53
N GLU A 38 -22.63 3.04 21.66
CA GLU A 38 -22.90 2.45 22.98
C GLU A 38 -24.39 2.57 23.33
N LEU A 39 -24.96 1.47 23.81
CA LEU A 39 -26.35 1.32 24.22
C LEU A 39 -26.42 0.92 25.70
N PRO A 40 -27.53 1.22 26.41
CA PRO A 40 -27.69 0.87 27.81
C PRO A 40 -27.52 -0.64 28.08
N GLY A 41 -26.81 -0.96 29.17
CA GLY A 41 -26.62 -2.33 29.63
C GLY A 41 -25.50 -3.08 28.91
N GLU A 42 -24.35 -2.42 28.70
CA GLU A 42 -23.15 -2.97 28.05
C GLU A 42 -23.42 -3.53 26.63
N LYS A 43 -24.27 -2.85 25.88
CA LYS A 43 -24.61 -3.22 24.51
C LYS A 43 -23.95 -2.25 23.55
N PHE A 44 -23.48 -2.76 22.43
CA PHE A 44 -22.83 -1.96 21.40
C PHE A 44 -23.45 -2.29 20.06
N SER A 45 -23.91 -1.27 19.33
CA SER A 45 -24.36 -1.43 17.96
C SER A 45 -23.24 -1.04 17.02
N PHE A 46 -22.91 -1.94 16.10
CA PHE A 46 -22.00 -1.69 15.00
C PHE A 46 -22.82 -1.45 13.74
N SER A 47 -22.60 -0.31 13.08
CA SER A 47 -23.07 -0.09 11.72
C SER A 47 -21.86 -0.16 10.80
N VAL A 48 -21.80 -1.22 10.01
CA VAL A 48 -20.69 -1.51 9.12
C VAL A 48 -21.09 -1.05 7.74
N GLU A 49 -20.41 -0.03 7.22
CA GLU A 49 -20.55 0.37 5.84
C GLU A 49 -19.51 -0.39 5.02
N VAL A 50 -19.95 -1.48 4.41
CA VAL A 50 -19.15 -2.15 3.39
C VAL A 50 -19.24 -1.28 2.15
N ILE A 51 -18.34 -0.30 2.07
CA ILE A 51 -17.98 0.29 0.79
C ILE A 51 -17.35 -0.86 0.02
N GLN A 52 -18.10 -1.46 -0.91
CA GLN A 52 -17.49 -2.25 -1.98
C GLN A 52 -16.59 -1.27 -2.71
N SER A 53 -15.34 -1.19 -2.27
CA SER A 53 -14.32 -0.39 -2.89
C SER A 53 -13.97 -1.07 -4.20
N GLU A 54 -14.77 -0.80 -5.23
CA GLU A 54 -14.30 -0.82 -6.62
C GLU A 54 -13.15 0.20 -6.83
N GLN A 55 -12.78 0.96 -5.79
CA GLN A 55 -11.59 1.82 -5.69
C GLN A 55 -10.35 1.15 -5.05
N LEU A 56 -10.44 -0.12 -4.62
CA LEU A 56 -9.27 -0.99 -4.39
C LEU A 56 -9.11 -1.98 -5.56
N SER A 57 -9.47 -1.55 -6.77
CA SER A 57 -9.01 -2.16 -8.01
C SER A 57 -7.51 -1.91 -8.22
N ARG A 58 -6.66 -2.22 -7.24
CA ARG A 58 -5.37 -2.84 -7.54
C ARG A 58 -5.66 -4.33 -7.70
N SER A 59 -6.35 -4.64 -8.79
CA SER A 59 -6.42 -6.00 -9.31
C SER A 59 -5.01 -6.39 -9.70
N SER A 60 -4.31 -7.06 -8.79
CA SER A 60 -3.24 -7.97 -9.14
C SER A 60 -3.39 -9.20 -8.27
N GLU A 61 -4.03 -10.23 -8.83
CA GLU A 61 -3.93 -11.65 -8.44
C GLU A 61 -2.49 -12.19 -8.56
N THR A 62 -1.47 -11.33 -8.56
CA THR A 62 -0.07 -11.68 -8.44
C THR A 62 0.43 -11.14 -7.11
N PRO A 63 1.14 -11.94 -6.29
CA PRO A 63 1.86 -11.38 -5.16
C PRO A 63 2.74 -10.26 -5.71
N TYR A 64 2.57 -9.04 -5.20
CA TYR A 64 3.39 -7.89 -5.56
C TYR A 64 4.86 -8.26 -5.31
N ARG A 65 5.54 -8.69 -6.37
CA ARG A 65 6.93 -9.13 -6.33
C ARG A 65 7.77 -7.98 -6.86
N LEU A 66 8.59 -7.42 -5.99
CA LEU A 66 9.56 -6.40 -6.37
C LEU A 66 10.55 -6.97 -7.40
N PRO A 67 10.68 -6.34 -8.59
CA PRO A 67 11.64 -6.76 -9.60
C PRO A 67 13.07 -6.78 -9.05
N THR A 68 13.83 -7.79 -9.43
CA THR A 68 15.27 -7.91 -9.14
C THR A 68 16.08 -6.91 -9.95
N ASN A 69 17.33 -6.68 -9.54
CA ASN A 69 18.20 -5.74 -10.26
C ASN A 69 18.42 -6.16 -11.72
N ALA A 70 18.54 -7.46 -11.98
CA ALA A 70 18.70 -8.00 -13.33
C ALA A 70 17.44 -7.80 -14.19
N GLU A 71 16.25 -7.91 -13.58
CA GLU A 71 14.99 -7.60 -14.26
C GLU A 71 14.95 -6.10 -14.65
N PHE A 72 15.32 -5.18 -13.74
CA PHE A 72 15.45 -3.75 -14.06
C PHE A 72 16.50 -3.43 -15.13
N ASP A 73 17.59 -4.20 -15.21
CA ASP A 73 18.62 -4.04 -16.25
C ASP A 73 18.08 -4.35 -17.65
N SER A 74 17.08 -5.23 -17.74
CA SER A 74 16.45 -5.60 -19.00
C SER A 74 15.26 -4.72 -19.41
N MET A 75 14.74 -3.89 -18.51
CA MET A 75 13.58 -3.05 -18.76
C MET A 75 13.91 -1.85 -19.67
N SER A 76 12.93 -1.50 -20.52
CA SER A 76 12.96 -0.30 -21.35
C SER A 76 12.68 0.97 -20.51
N MET A 77 12.87 2.15 -21.10
CA MET A 77 12.52 3.42 -20.44
C MET A 77 11.04 3.44 -20.05
N ASP A 78 10.17 3.04 -20.97
CA ASP A 78 8.72 3.07 -20.76
C ASP A 78 8.30 2.11 -19.63
N ASP A 79 8.88 0.90 -19.59
CA ASP A 79 8.61 -0.07 -18.52
C ASP A 79 9.10 0.43 -17.16
N LEU A 80 10.28 1.05 -17.11
CA LEU A 80 10.82 1.62 -15.88
C LEU A 80 9.97 2.78 -15.38
N CYS A 81 9.50 3.65 -16.27
CA CYS A 81 8.63 4.77 -15.91
C CYS A 81 7.26 4.29 -15.45
N ALA A 82 6.66 3.32 -16.14
CA ALA A 82 5.40 2.72 -15.73
C ALA A 82 5.49 2.11 -14.33
N TRP A 83 6.57 1.37 -14.04
CA TRP A 83 6.80 0.83 -12.71
C TRP A 83 7.01 1.92 -11.66
N TYR A 84 7.81 2.94 -11.98
CA TYR A 84 8.13 4.02 -11.04
C TYR A 84 6.90 4.88 -10.72
N VAL A 85 6.04 5.14 -11.71
CA VAL A 85 4.72 5.78 -11.50
C VAL A 85 3.85 4.95 -10.59
N GLU A 86 3.81 3.63 -10.79
CA GLU A 86 3.03 2.74 -9.94
C GLU A 86 3.55 2.70 -8.49
N ALA A 87 4.87 2.74 -8.31
CA ALA A 87 5.50 2.62 -7.00
C ALA A 87 5.54 3.95 -6.23
N VAL A 88 5.85 5.06 -6.92
CA VAL A 88 6.14 6.37 -6.32
C VAL A 88 5.08 7.43 -6.63
N GLY A 89 4.29 7.24 -7.70
CA GLY A 89 3.16 8.11 -8.05
C GLY A 89 3.46 9.21 -9.06
N TYR A 90 4.66 9.27 -9.64
CA TYR A 90 5.00 10.24 -10.70
C TYR A 90 5.96 9.65 -11.74
N SER A 91 6.00 10.26 -12.93
CA SER A 91 6.86 9.85 -14.04
C SER A 91 8.16 10.66 -14.06
N PRO A 92 9.34 10.03 -13.94
CA PRO A 92 10.63 10.74 -13.96
C PRO A 92 10.88 11.52 -15.26
N VAL A 93 10.39 11.00 -16.39
CA VAL A 93 10.51 11.64 -17.72
C VAL A 93 9.54 12.80 -17.93
N GLU A 94 8.41 12.85 -17.20
CA GLU A 94 7.52 14.02 -17.26
C GLU A 94 8.13 15.20 -16.50
N GLU A 95 8.74 14.92 -15.34
CA GLU A 95 9.44 15.92 -14.54
C GLU A 95 10.77 16.36 -15.18
N CYS A 96 11.50 15.42 -15.78
CA CYS A 96 12.77 15.67 -16.44
C CYS A 96 12.86 14.90 -17.77
N PRO A 97 12.45 15.52 -18.90
CA PRO A 97 12.43 14.86 -20.20
C PRO A 97 13.81 14.41 -20.71
N GLU A 98 14.88 15.04 -20.22
CA GLU A 98 16.27 14.73 -20.58
C GLU A 98 16.91 13.68 -19.65
N ILE A 99 16.15 13.08 -18.74
CA ILE A 99 16.66 12.09 -17.79
C ILE A 99 17.22 10.87 -18.53
N GLU A 100 18.43 10.47 -18.17
CA GLU A 100 19.07 9.31 -18.78
C GLU A 100 18.45 8.00 -18.26
N LEU A 101 18.35 7.00 -19.15
CA LEU A 101 17.85 5.67 -18.81
C LEU A 101 18.60 5.05 -17.61
N GLY A 102 19.91 5.26 -17.53
CA GLY A 102 20.72 4.78 -16.42
C GLY A 102 20.31 5.37 -15.07
N TYR A 103 19.90 6.64 -15.06
CA TYR A 103 19.43 7.31 -13.86
C TYR A 103 18.08 6.76 -13.41
N VAL A 104 17.10 6.69 -14.33
CA VAL A 104 15.77 6.11 -14.03
C VAL A 104 15.90 4.68 -13.51
N ARG A 105 16.73 3.86 -14.17
CA ARG A 105 16.98 2.48 -13.74
C ARG A 105 17.54 2.40 -12.31
N ASN A 106 18.50 3.26 -11.98
CA ASN A 106 19.06 3.31 -10.63
C ASN A 106 18.02 3.75 -9.60
N SER A 107 17.18 4.74 -9.94
CA SER A 107 16.07 5.16 -9.08
C SER A 107 15.07 4.03 -8.81
N CYS A 108 14.71 3.24 -9.84
CA CYS A 108 13.83 2.08 -9.65
C CYS A 108 14.47 1.01 -8.75
N LYS A 109 15.75 0.69 -8.98
CA LYS A 109 16.51 -0.27 -8.15
C LYS A 109 16.60 0.17 -6.70
N GLU A 110 16.84 1.46 -6.47
CA GLU A 110 16.95 2.02 -5.13
C GLU A 110 15.61 1.98 -4.40
N HIS A 111 14.52 2.36 -5.07
CA HIS A 111 13.19 2.26 -4.50
C HIS A 111 12.82 0.81 -4.15
N ALA A 112 13.11 -0.14 -5.04
CA ALA A 112 12.89 -1.57 -4.76
C ALA A 112 13.75 -2.09 -3.59
N LEU A 113 14.96 -1.56 -3.40
CA LEU A 113 15.80 -1.90 -2.24
C LEU A 113 15.19 -1.37 -0.95
N ILE A 114 14.74 -0.12 -0.94
CA ILE A 114 14.09 0.52 0.22
C ILE A 114 12.87 -0.30 0.65
N GLU A 115 12.01 -0.66 -0.29
CA GLU A 115 10.83 -1.50 -0.05
C GLU A 115 11.20 -2.87 0.52
N ARG A 116 12.25 -3.53 -0.01
CA ARG A 116 12.76 -4.80 0.54
C ARG A 116 13.30 -4.66 1.96
N CYS A 117 13.89 -3.52 2.29
CA CYS A 117 14.38 -3.22 3.62
C CYS A 117 13.24 -2.81 4.59
N GLY A 118 12.02 -2.62 4.09
CA GLY A 118 10.86 -2.16 4.85
C GLY A 118 10.84 -0.65 5.12
N GLY A 119 11.64 0.13 4.39
CA GLY A 119 11.71 1.58 4.51
C GLY A 119 13.12 2.14 4.77
N LEU A 120 13.27 3.44 4.53
CA LEU A 120 14.53 4.19 4.64
C LEU A 120 15.09 4.23 6.07
N ASP A 121 14.21 4.39 7.06
CA ASP A 121 14.61 4.57 8.46
C ASP A 121 14.94 3.25 9.17
N LEU A 122 14.75 2.12 8.49
CA LEU A 122 15.00 0.82 9.08
C LEU A 122 16.48 0.45 9.03
N ARG A 123 16.92 -0.23 10.10
CA ARG A 123 18.30 -0.69 10.27
C ARG A 123 18.82 -1.49 9.07
N ALA A 124 17.94 -2.25 8.41
CA ALA A 124 18.31 -3.02 7.23
C ALA A 124 18.84 -2.13 6.09
N TYR A 125 18.16 -1.02 5.79
CA TYR A 125 18.60 -0.08 4.77
C TYR A 125 19.86 0.69 5.21
N GLN A 126 19.89 1.15 6.46
CA GLN A 126 21.06 1.84 7.03
C GLN A 126 22.35 1.01 6.97
N LEU A 127 22.27 -0.30 7.16
CA LEU A 127 23.41 -1.21 7.04
C LEU A 127 23.94 -1.31 5.61
N VAL A 128 23.04 -1.31 4.62
CA VAL A 128 23.42 -1.30 3.20
C VAL A 128 24.12 0.01 2.85
N GLU A 129 23.57 1.14 3.27
CA GLU A 129 24.17 2.46 3.06
C GLU A 129 25.54 2.60 3.74
N SER A 130 25.66 2.13 4.99
CA SER A 130 26.94 2.12 5.71
C SER A 130 28.00 1.28 4.98
N SER A 131 27.58 0.19 4.34
CA SER A 131 28.48 -0.68 3.55
C SER A 131 28.88 -0.05 2.22
N ARG A 132 28.01 0.76 1.59
CA ARG A 132 28.36 1.51 0.38
C ARG A 132 29.36 2.62 0.69
N GLN A 133 29.21 3.31 1.83
CA GLN A 133 30.11 4.38 2.26
C GLN A 133 31.51 3.88 2.64
N SER A 134 31.65 2.64 3.13
CA SER A 134 32.96 2.07 3.46
C SER A 134 33.75 1.54 2.24
N LEU A 135 33.09 1.43 1.09
CA LEU A 135 33.67 0.98 -0.19
C LEU A 135 33.93 2.12 -1.18
N ALA A 136 33.50 3.35 -0.86
CA ALA A 136 33.70 4.57 -1.65
C ALA A 136 34.93 5.34 -1.16
#